data_AF-A0A2H0D8Y7-F1
#
_entry.id   AF-A0A2H0D8Y7-F1
#
_cell.length_a   1.000
_cell.length_b   1.000
_cell.length_c   1.000
_cell.angle_alpha   90.00
_cell.angle_beta   90.00
_cell.angle_gamma   90.00
#
_symmetry.space_group_name_H-M   'P 1'
#
loop_
_entity.id
_entity.type
_entity.pdbx_description
1 polymer ?
#
loop_
_entity_poly.entity_id
_entity_poly.type
_entity_poly.pdbx_seq_one_letter_code
_entity_poly.pdbx_strand_id
1 'polypeptide(L)'
;MAISLSISSTSIRRPITVTVIFIAITLLGIFSFFNIGIDLLPNINIPHLIVQTTYPNASPEEVEKQITEPLESAVATVTGVKKVTSV
;
A
#
# COMPACT_ATOMS: atom_id res chain seq x y z
N MET A 1 -0.38 26.71 40.57
CA MET A 1 1.10 26.63 40.53
C MET A 1 1.49 26.14 39.14
N ALA A 2 1.54 27.06 38.18
CA ALA A 2 1.78 26.73 36.78
C ALA A 2 3.27 26.62 36.53
N ILE A 3 3.74 25.44 36.15
CA ILE A 3 5.11 25.22 35.67
C ILE A 3 5.17 25.76 34.24
N SER A 4 5.29 27.08 34.09
CA SER A 4 5.63 27.68 32.80
C SER A 4 7.14 27.55 32.60
N LEU A 5 7.59 26.33 32.29
CA LEU A 5 8.94 26.12 31.78
C LEU A 5 8.94 26.55 30.31
N SER A 6 9.35 27.79 30.04
CA SER A 6 9.55 28.24 28.66
C SER A 6 10.68 27.43 28.03
N ILE A 7 10.34 26.59 27.04
CA ILE A 7 11.25 25.65 26.36
C ILE A 7 12.48 26.40 25.84
N SER A 8 12.28 27.61 25.30
CA SER A 8 13.36 28.47 24.81
C SER A 8 14.36 28.85 25.91
N SER A 9 13.88 29.20 27.11
CA SER A 9 14.74 29.62 28.23
C SER A 9 15.57 28.47 28.81
N THR A 10 14.99 27.27 28.89
CA THR A 10 15.66 26.05 29.35
C THR A 10 16.70 25.58 28.33
N SER A 11 16.38 25.65 27.03
CA SER A 11 17.31 25.27 25.96
C SER A 11 18.56 26.15 25.93
N ILE A 12 18.43 27.46 26.20
CA ILE A 12 19.56 28.39 26.26
C ILE A 12 20.41 28.18 27.52
N ARG A 13 19.80 27.80 28.65
CA ARG A 13 20.51 27.57 29.92
C ARG A 13 21.31 26.27 29.97
N ARG A 14 20.95 25.25 29.17
CA ARG A 14 21.66 23.96 29.10
C ARG A 14 22.05 23.59 27.66
N PRO A 15 22.96 24.38 27.04
CA PRO A 15 23.30 24.21 25.62
C PRO A 15 23.91 22.84 25.32
N ILE A 16 24.72 22.28 26.24
CA ILE A 16 25.36 20.97 26.07
C ILE A 16 24.31 19.86 25.97
N THR A 17 23.30 19.86 26.85
CA THR A 17 22.23 18.85 26.85
C THR A 17 21.42 18.90 25.54
N VAL A 18 21.09 20.11 25.07
CA VAL A 18 20.33 20.28 23.81
C VAL A 18 21.14 19.80 22.61
N THR A 19 22.43 20.15 22.54
CA THR A 19 23.32 19.71 21.46
C THR A 19 23.47 18.20 21.41
N VAL A 20 23.65 17.52 22.56
CA VAL A 20 23.75 16.06 22.61
C VAL A 20 22.47 15.38 22.14
N ILE A 21 21.30 15.89 22.55
CA ILE A 21 20.00 15.37 22.09
C ILE A 21 19.85 15.55 20.58
N PHE A 22 20.23 16.72 20.06
CA PHE A 22 20.13 17.01 18.63
C PHE A 22 21.04 16.08 17.82
N ILE A 23 22.29 15.89 18.25
CA ILE A 23 23.25 14.95 17.64
C ILE A 23 22.70 13.53 17.67
N ALA A 24 22.15 13.08 18.80
CA ALA A 24 21.58 11.74 18.91
C ALA A 24 20.42 11.52 17.92
N ILE A 25 19.53 12.49 17.77
CA ILE A 25 18.41 12.44 16.81
C ILE A 25 18.94 12.47 15.38
N THR A 26 19.92 13.31 15.07
CA THR A 26 20.53 13.39 13.74
C THR A 26 21.19 12.07 13.35
N LEU A 27 21.96 11.44 14.24
CA LEU A 27 22.60 10.16 13.98
C LEU A 27 21.57 9.03 13.77
N LEU A 28 20.51 9.02 14.58
CA LEU A 28 19.41 8.07 14.42
C LEU A 28 18.68 8.27 13.09
N GLY A 29 18.45 9.53 12.69
CA GLY A 29 17.86 9.88 11.40
C GLY A 29 18.71 9.44 10.21
N ILE A 30 20.03 9.68 10.27
CA ILE A 30 20.99 9.24 9.24
C ILE A 30 20.99 7.71 9.12
N PHE A 31 21.06 7.01 10.26
CA PHE A 31 21.01 5.55 10.27
C PHE A 31 19.71 5.02 9.67
N SER A 32 18.57 5.60 10.06
CA SER A 32 17.26 5.24 9.50
C SER A 32 17.18 5.52 8.01
N PHE A 33 17.76 6.61 7.52
CA PHE A 33 17.76 6.96 6.09
C PHE A 33 18.48 5.91 5.25
N PHE A 34 19.62 5.39 5.72
CA PHE A 34 20.35 4.34 5.01
C PHE A 34 19.72 2.95 5.13
N ASN A 35 18.89 2.70 6.16
CA ASN A 35 18.21 1.42 6.35
C ASN A 35 16.85 1.32 5.66
N ILE A 36 16.36 2.40 5.03
CA ILE A 36 15.13 2.34 4.25
C ILE A 36 15.40 1.50 2.99
N GLY A 37 14.79 0.31 2.96
CA GLY A 37 14.78 -0.54 1.77
C GLY A 37 13.95 0.13 0.68
N ILE A 38 14.60 0.49 -0.42
CA ILE A 38 13.92 0.93 -1.64
C ILE A 38 13.52 -0.33 -2.38
N ASP A 39 12.24 -0.65 -2.38
CA ASP A 39 11.71 -1.73 -3.20
C ASP A 39 11.48 -1.24 -4.62
N LEU A 40 12.09 -1.90 -5.61
CA LEU A 40 11.88 -1.61 -7.03
C LEU A 40 10.48 -2.02 -7.49
N LEU A 41 9.89 -2.98 -6.79
CA LEU A 41 8.55 -3.50 -7.04
C LEU A 41 7.79 -3.40 -5.72
N PRO A 42 7.34 -2.20 -5.30
CA PRO A 42 6.46 -2.10 -4.14
C PRO A 42 5.32 -3.09 -4.35
N ASN A 43 5.02 -3.93 -3.35
CA ASN A 43 3.93 -4.90 -3.41
C ASN A 43 2.59 -4.16 -3.56
N ILE A 44 2.28 -3.77 -4.79
CA ILE A 44 0.96 -3.33 -5.21
C ILE A 44 0.13 -4.58 -5.33
N ASN A 45 -0.52 -4.94 -4.23
CA ASN A 45 -1.59 -5.94 -4.21
C ASN A 45 -2.77 -5.35 -4.98
N ILE A 46 -2.72 -5.41 -6.32
CA ILE A 46 -3.85 -5.13 -7.18
C ILE A 46 -4.76 -6.36 -7.07
N PRO A 47 -5.93 -6.26 -6.40
CA PRO A 47 -6.79 -7.42 -6.20
C PRO A 47 -7.50 -7.74 -7.53
N HIS A 48 -6.81 -8.49 -8.40
CA HIS A 48 -7.35 -8.99 -9.65
C HIS A 48 -7.42 -10.51 -9.61
N LEU A 49 -8.54 -11.07 -10.06
CA LEU A 49 -8.76 -12.50 -10.14
C LEU A 49 -8.86 -12.87 -11.63
N ILE A 50 -8.09 -13.87 -12.06
CA ILE A 50 -8.07 -14.34 -13.45
C ILE A 50 -8.80 -15.68 -13.50
N VAL A 51 -9.85 -15.76 -14.30
CA VAL A 51 -10.57 -17.00 -14.60
C VAL A 51 -10.34 -17.32 -16.07
N GLN A 52 -9.75 -18.49 -16.36
CA GLN A 52 -9.50 -18.94 -17.72
C GLN A 52 -10.34 -20.19 -17.97
N THR A 53 -11.19 -20.13 -19.00
CA THR A 53 -12.00 -21.26 -19.46
C THR A 53 -11.63 -21.58 -20.90
N THR A 54 -11.32 -22.85 -21.17
CA THR A 54 -11.01 -23.31 -22.53
C THR A 54 -12.12 -24.23 -23.01
N TYR A 55 -12.76 -23.87 -24.13
CA TYR A 55 -13.79 -24.70 -24.75
C TYR A 55 -13.43 -24.96 -26.23
N PRO A 56 -12.71 -26.05 -26.52
CA PRO A 56 -12.23 -26.34 -27.87
C PRO A 56 -13.37 -26.77 -28.79
N ASN A 57 -13.26 -26.41 -30.07
CA ASN A 57 -14.22 -26.73 -31.15
C ASN A 57 -15.59 -26.02 -31.06
N ALA A 58 -15.70 -24.93 -30.28
CA ALA A 58 -16.88 -24.07 -30.26
C ALA A 58 -16.64 -22.77 -31.02
N SER A 59 -17.71 -22.22 -31.61
CA SER A 59 -17.64 -20.87 -32.17
C SER A 59 -17.52 -19.84 -31.03
N PRO A 60 -16.87 -18.69 -31.27
CA PRO A 60 -16.77 -17.63 -30.27
C PRO A 60 -18.14 -17.21 -29.69
N GLU A 61 -19.17 -17.15 -30.53
CA GLU A 61 -20.54 -16.80 -30.12
C GLU A 61 -21.16 -17.86 -29.19
N GLU A 62 -20.86 -19.14 -29.39
CA GLU A 62 -21.33 -20.20 -28.51
C GLU A 62 -20.61 -20.16 -27.15
N VAL A 63 -19.31 -19.85 -27.13
CA VAL A 63 -18.53 -19.68 -25.90
C VAL A 63 -19.03 -18.49 -25.10
N GLU A 64 -19.32 -17.37 -25.75
CA GLU A 64 -19.84 -16.17 -25.10
C GLU A 64 -21.17 -16.48 -24.40
N LYS A 65 -22.12 -17.07 -25.15
CA LYS A 65 -23.48 -17.32 -24.65
C LYS A 65 -23.55 -18.45 -23.62
N GLN A 66 -22.77 -19.52 -23.80
CA GLN A 66 -22.84 -20.69 -22.90
C GLN A 66 -21.89 -20.61 -21.70
N ILE A 67 -20.77 -19.90 -21.82
CA ILE A 67 -19.72 -19.88 -20.78
C ILE A 67 -19.55 -18.48 -20.20
N THR A 68 -19.32 -17.47 -21.03
CA THR A 68 -18.97 -16.12 -20.55
C THR A 68 -20.15 -15.43 -19.85
N GLU A 69 -21.34 -15.40 -20.45
CA GLU A 69 -22.55 -14.78 -19.88
C GLU A 69 -22.94 -15.35 -18.49
N PRO A 70 -23.05 -16.68 -18.29
CA PRO A 70 -23.39 -17.22 -16.98
C PRO A 70 -22.26 -17.03 -15.96
N LEU A 71 -21.00 -17.09 -16.38
CA LEU A 71 -19.85 -16.86 -15.50
C LEU A 71 -19.80 -15.40 -15.03
N GLU A 72 -20.01 -14.44 -15.93
CA GLU A 72 -20.08 -13.01 -15.61
C GLU A 72 -21.24 -12.72 -14.66
N SER A 73 -22.42 -13.29 -14.92
CA SER A 73 -23.60 -13.12 -14.06
C SER A 73 -23.38 -13.66 -12.64
N ALA A 74 -22.71 -14.82 -12.52
CA ALA A 74 -22.38 -15.41 -11.22
C ALA A 74 -21.34 -14.58 -10.46
N VAL A 75 -20.30 -14.09 -11.15
CA VAL A 75 -19.22 -13.28 -10.55
C VAL A 75 -19.70 -11.86 -10.21
N ALA A 76 -20.59 -11.27 -11.01
CA ALA A 76 -21.20 -9.96 -10.74
C ALA A 76 -22.06 -9.95 -9.47
N THR A 77 -22.55 -11.11 -9.04
CA THR A 77 -23.33 -11.27 -7.80
C THR A 77 -22.42 -11.30 -6.55
N VAL A 78 -21.10 -11.46 -6.71
CA VAL A 78 -20.15 -11.51 -5.59
C VAL A 78 -19.89 -10.11 -5.03
N THR A 79 -20.16 -9.94 -3.73
CA THR A 79 -19.97 -8.69 -3.01
C THR A 79 -18.50 -8.26 -3.04
N GLY A 80 -18.22 -7.09 -3.64
CA GLY A 80 -16.87 -6.53 -3.72
C GLY A 80 -16.22 -6.55 -5.11
N VAL A 81 -16.88 -7.15 -6.11
CA VAL A 81 -16.42 -7.10 -7.50
C VAL A 81 -16.79 -5.75 -8.13
N LYS A 82 -15.79 -4.94 -8.49
CA LYS A 82 -15.97 -3.60 -9.06
C LYS A 82 -16.01 -3.59 -10.59
N LYS A 83 -15.31 -4.54 -11.24
CA LYS A 83 -15.23 -4.65 -12.70
C LYS A 83 -14.92 -6.08 -13.09
N VAL A 84 -15.73 -6.64 -13.99
CA VAL A 84 -15.46 -7.89 -14.71
C VAL A 84 -15.08 -7.52 -16.14
N THR A 85 -14.11 -8.20 -16.74
CA THR A 85 -13.71 -7.97 -18.13
C THR A 85 -13.42 -9.33 -18.75
N SER A 86 -14.10 -9.60 -19.86
CA SER A 86 -13.98 -10.82 -20.64
C SER A 86 -13.23 -10.50 -21.94
N VAL A 87 -12.29 -11.37 -22.33
CA VAL A 87 -11.47 -11.27 -23.54
C VAL A 87 -11.50 -12.57 -24.32
#